data_AF-A0A229S8E8-F1
#
_entry.id   AF-A0A229S8E8-F1
#
_cell.length_a   1.000
_cell.length_b   1.000
_cell.length_c   1.000
_cell.angle_alpha   90.00
_cell.angle_beta   90.00
_cell.angle_gamma   90.00
#
_symmetry.space_group_name_H-M   'P 1'
#
loop_
_entity.id
_entity.type
_entity.pdbx_description
1 polymer ?
#
loop_
_entity_poly.entity_id
_entity_poly.type
_entity_poly.pdbx_seq_one_letter_code
_entity_poly.pdbx_strand_id
1 'polypeptide(L)'
;MHGEQPVEVVPRSVAELATDPAWRVTRTGTTGQWLTAERIIERSKSHWLIGLTPVSPGAVALILWDDGEVVEHLRGTEAETCATAHRWVKQFLARNL
;
A
#
# COMPACT_ATOMS: atom_id res chain seq x y z
N MET A 1 -12.60 -32.84 3.89
CA MET A 1 -11.20 -32.45 4.10
C MET A 1 -11.20 -31.02 4.59
N HIS A 2 -10.59 -30.75 5.75
CA HIS A 2 -10.59 -29.43 6.38
C HIS A 2 -9.90 -28.43 5.44
N GLY A 3 -10.63 -27.43 4.95
CA GLY A 3 -10.03 -26.35 4.17
C GLY A 3 -9.07 -25.59 5.07
N GLU A 4 -7.78 -25.73 4.83
CA GLU A 4 -6.76 -24.82 5.36
C GLU A 4 -7.14 -23.42 4.87
N GLN A 5 -7.75 -22.61 5.74
CA GLN A 5 -7.91 -21.20 5.43
C GLN A 5 -6.50 -20.63 5.24
N PRO A 6 -6.21 -19.96 4.12
CA PRO A 6 -4.90 -19.36 3.91
C PRO A 6 -4.58 -18.44 5.09
N VAL A 7 -3.47 -18.68 5.77
CA VAL A 7 -2.97 -17.73 6.77
C VAL A 7 -2.77 -16.42 6.05
N GLU A 8 -3.53 -15.41 6.44
CA GLU A 8 -3.51 -14.13 5.76
C GLU A 8 -2.17 -13.44 6.03
N VAL A 9 -1.29 -13.41 5.03
CA VAL A 9 0.02 -12.79 5.15
C VAL A 9 -0.16 -11.27 5.15
N VAL A 10 0.26 -10.62 6.23
CA VAL A 10 0.33 -9.15 6.33
C VAL A 10 1.70 -8.71 5.81
N PRO A 11 1.77 -7.90 4.74
CA PRO A 11 3.02 -7.47 4.16
C PRO A 11 3.74 -6.49 5.09
N ARG A 12 5.04 -6.64 5.21
CA ARG A 12 5.95 -5.83 6.04
C ARG A 12 7.02 -5.13 5.22
N SER A 13 6.97 -5.26 3.89
CA SER A 13 7.89 -4.59 2.97
C SER A 13 7.21 -4.23 1.67
N VAL A 14 7.77 -3.26 0.94
CA VAL A 14 7.33 -2.90 -0.41
C VAL A 14 7.54 -4.07 -1.38
N ALA A 15 8.55 -4.92 -1.14
CA ALA A 15 8.76 -6.14 -1.92
C ALA A 15 7.59 -7.13 -1.74
N GLU A 16 7.07 -7.28 -0.53
CA GLU A 16 5.90 -8.12 -0.25
C GLU A 16 4.62 -7.49 -0.83
N LEU A 17 4.42 -6.17 -0.72
CA LEU A 17 3.32 -5.48 -1.41
C LEU A 17 3.36 -5.71 -2.93
N ALA A 18 4.55 -5.65 -3.53
CA ALA A 18 4.76 -5.83 -4.97
C ALA A 18 4.46 -7.24 -5.48
N THR A 19 4.22 -8.22 -4.60
CA THR A 19 3.71 -9.54 -5.01
C THR A 19 2.28 -9.46 -5.57
N ASP A 20 1.51 -8.44 -5.18
CA ASP A 20 0.24 -8.09 -5.80
C ASP A 20 0.49 -7.11 -6.97
N PRO A 21 0.18 -7.50 -8.22
CA PRO A 21 0.45 -6.68 -9.40
C PRO A 21 -0.36 -5.37 -9.47
N ALA A 22 -1.36 -5.18 -8.60
CA ALA A 22 -2.05 -3.90 -8.47
C ALA A 22 -1.19 -2.81 -7.82
N TRP A 23 -0.08 -3.19 -7.18
CA TRP A 23 0.92 -2.24 -6.68
C TRP A 23 1.92 -1.87 -7.78
N ARG A 24 2.04 -0.57 -8.05
CA ARG A 24 3.07 0.01 -8.89
C ARG A 24 4.23 0.47 -8.03
N VAL A 25 5.39 -0.17 -8.16
CA VAL A 25 6.62 0.21 -7.45
C VAL A 25 7.63 0.84 -8.41
N THR A 26 7.95 2.11 -8.18
CA THR A 26 8.99 2.84 -8.92
C THR A 26 10.33 2.65 -8.21
N ARG A 27 11.41 2.40 -8.95
CA ARG A 27 12.76 2.21 -8.40
C ARG A 27 13.78 3.11 -9.07
N THR A 28 14.83 3.49 -8.35
CA THR A 28 16.02 4.13 -8.92
C THR A 28 16.82 3.10 -9.74
N GLY A 29 17.25 3.47 -10.94
CA GLY A 29 18.02 2.56 -11.82
C GLY A 29 19.43 2.23 -11.35
N THR A 30 20.00 2.99 -10.41
CA THR A 30 21.40 2.84 -9.97
C THR A 30 21.57 1.99 -8.71
N THR A 31 20.67 2.09 -7.73
CA THR A 31 20.76 1.34 -6.46
C THR A 31 19.65 0.31 -6.29
N GLY A 32 18.66 0.28 -7.18
CA GLY A 32 17.47 -0.57 -7.06
C GLY A 32 16.53 -0.19 -5.90
N GLN A 33 16.82 0.89 -5.17
CA GLN A 33 15.96 1.39 -4.10
C GLN A 33 14.64 1.87 -4.68
N TRP A 34 13.54 1.57 -3.97
CA TRP A 34 12.23 2.05 -4.37
C TRP A 34 12.05 3.53 -4.00
N LEU A 35 11.30 4.25 -4.82
CA LEU A 35 10.98 5.68 -4.64
C LEU A 35 9.53 5.87 -4.20
N THR A 36 8.63 5.17 -4.88
CA THR A 36 7.21 5.13 -4.57
C THR A 36 6.68 3.71 -4.68
N ALA A 37 5.70 3.38 -3.85
CA ALA A 37 4.83 2.24 -4.03
C ALA A 37 3.39 2.74 -3.97
N GLU A 38 2.66 2.56 -5.06
CA GLU A 38 1.34 3.15 -5.26
C GLU A 38 0.32 2.09 -5.62
N ARG A 39 -0.89 2.21 -5.08
CA ARG A 39 -2.02 1.39 -5.48
C ARG A 39 -3.25 2.25 -5.67
N ILE A 40 -3.85 2.08 -6.85
CA ILE A 40 -5.12 2.72 -7.22
C ILE A 40 -6.26 1.74 -6.93
N ILE A 41 -7.33 2.27 -6.35
CA ILE A 41 -8.59 1.54 -6.14
C ILE A 41 -9.71 2.40 -6.71
N GLU A 42 -10.28 1.94 -7.83
CA GLU A 42 -11.42 2.59 -8.49
C GLU A 42 -12.70 1.81 -8.18
N ARG A 43 -13.71 2.47 -7.61
CA ARG A 43 -15.06 1.90 -7.46
C ARG A 43 -16.14 2.94 -7.65
N SER A 44 -17.03 2.68 -8.61
CA SER A 44 -18.30 3.37 -8.91
C SER A 44 -18.21 4.88 -9.10
N LYS A 45 -17.72 5.63 -8.10
CA LYS A 45 -17.55 7.09 -8.08
C LYS A 45 -16.38 7.58 -7.21
N SER A 46 -15.62 6.68 -6.59
CA SER A 46 -14.48 7.03 -5.73
C SER A 46 -13.19 6.50 -6.33
N HIS A 47 -12.18 7.37 -6.37
CA HIS A 47 -10.82 7.05 -6.77
C HIS A 47 -9.89 7.23 -5.58
N TRP A 48 -9.52 6.12 -4.95
CA TRP A 48 -8.52 6.14 -3.89
C TRP A 48 -7.15 5.82 -4.43
N LEU A 49 -6.17 6.61 -4.03
CA LEU A 49 -4.76 6.30 -4.21
C LEU A 49 -4.13 6.08 -2.84
N ILE A 50 -3.40 4.98 -2.68
CA ILE A 50 -2.57 4.72 -1.51
C ILE A 50 -1.12 4.78 -1.99
N GLY A 51 -0.31 5.62 -1.36
CA GLY A 51 1.08 5.83 -1.75
C GLY A 51 2.02 5.75 -0.55
N LEU A 52 3.13 5.05 -0.75
CA LEU A 52 4.25 5.00 0.17
C LEU A 52 5.45 5.70 -0.48
N THR A 53 6.24 6.42 0.31
CA THR A 53 7.53 6.98 -0.13
C THR A 53 8.54 7.03 1.02
N PRO A 54 9.82 6.68 0.82
CA PRO A 54 10.84 6.87 1.84
C PRO A 54 11.07 8.37 2.07
N VAL A 55 11.08 8.80 3.33
CA VAL A 55 11.29 10.23 3.68
C VAL A 55 12.60 10.50 4.41
N SER A 56 13.16 9.46 5.04
CA SER A 56 14.50 9.45 5.63
C SER A 56 14.94 7.99 5.82
N PRO A 57 16.21 7.71 6.15
CA PRO A 57 16.63 6.36 6.50
C PRO A 57 15.71 5.76 7.58
N GLY A 58 15.12 4.59 7.30
CA GLY A 58 14.23 3.88 8.22
C GLY A 58 12.80 4.43 8.35
N ALA A 59 12.45 5.53 7.67
CA ALA A 59 11.11 6.12 7.74
C ALA A 59 10.44 6.22 6.38
N VAL A 60 9.16 5.82 6.36
CA VAL A 60 8.28 5.83 5.20
C VAL A 60 7.07 6.70 5.52
N ALA A 61 6.71 7.59 4.61
CA ALA A 61 5.41 8.24 4.61
C ALA A 61 4.40 7.36 3.87
N LEU A 62 3.23 7.21 4.46
CA LEU A 62 2.04 6.60 3.87
C LEU A 62 0.98 7.69 3.74
N ILE A 63 0.41 7.83 2.56
CA ILE A 63 -0.59 8.86 2.25
C ILE A 63 -1.76 8.18 1.53
N LEU A 64 -2.97 8.59 1.89
CA LEU A 64 -4.22 8.24 1.22
C LEU A 64 -4.78 9.48 0.56
N TRP A 65 -5.08 9.37 -0.73
CA TRP A 65 -5.81 10.37 -1.49
C TRP A 65 -7.21 9.85 -1.85
N ASP A 66 -8.19 10.75 -1.87
CA ASP A 66 -9.53 10.55 -2.41
C ASP A 66 -9.78 11.63 -3.47
N ASP A 67 -9.95 11.22 -4.73
CA ASP A 67 -10.12 12.12 -5.88
C ASP A 67 -9.04 13.24 -5.99
N GLY A 68 -7.81 12.91 -5.59
CA GLY A 68 -6.65 13.81 -5.65
C GLY A 68 -6.38 14.62 -4.39
N GLU A 69 -7.29 14.62 -3.41
CA GLU A 69 -7.13 15.30 -2.14
C GLU A 69 -6.55 14.37 -1.07
N VAL A 70 -5.59 14.85 -0.27
CA VAL A 70 -5.04 14.07 0.85
C VAL A 70 -6.08 14.00 1.96
N VAL A 71 -6.55 12.80 2.29
CA VAL A 71 -7.56 12.59 3.34
C VAL A 71 -7.00 11.92 4.59
N GLU A 72 -5.83 11.27 4.49
CA GLU A 72 -5.12 10.70 5.64
C GLU A 72 -3.62 10.57 5.32
N HIS A 73 -2.76 10.71 6.33
CA HIS A 73 -1.33 10.48 6.19
C HIS A 73 -0.70 10.03 7.50
N LEU A 74 0.32 9.18 7.42
CA LEU A 74 1.16 8.84 8.56
C LEU A 74 2.62 8.66 8.17
N ARG A 75 3.49 8.68 9.17
CA ARG A 75 4.89 8.26 9.03
C ARG A 75 5.16 7.11 9.97
N GLY A 76 5.95 6.15 9.53
CA GLY A 76 6.35 5.01 10.33
C GLY A 76 7.49 4.24 9.67
N THR A 77 7.76 3.06 10.19
CA THR A 77 8.68 2.11 9.54
C THR A 77 8.06 1.55 8.26
N GLU A 78 8.88 0.96 7.38
CA GLU A 78 8.38 0.26 6.20
C GLU A 78 7.36 -0.83 6.57
N ALA A 79 7.61 -1.58 7.66
CA ALA A 79 6.72 -2.64 8.10
C ALA A 79 5.35 -2.12 8.56
N GLU A 80 5.31 -1.06 9.36
CA GLU A 80 4.06 -0.48 9.87
C GLU A 80 3.24 0.17 8.75
N THR A 81 3.92 0.86 7.84
CA THR A 81 3.27 1.52 6.70
C THR A 81 2.73 0.52 5.69
N CYS A 82 3.47 -0.56 5.37
CA CYS A 82 3.00 -1.62 4.49
C CYS A 82 1.81 -2.39 5.09
N ALA A 83 1.86 -2.72 6.39
CA ALA A 83 0.76 -3.38 7.06
C ALA A 83 -0.50 -2.51 7.09
N THR A 84 -0.35 -1.20 7.31
CA THR A 84 -1.47 -0.25 7.30
C THR A 84 -2.05 -0.08 5.90
N ALA A 85 -1.20 0.06 4.88
CA ALA A 85 -1.63 0.15 3.49
C ALA A 85 -2.44 -1.09 3.08
N HIS A 86 -1.98 -2.30 3.42
CA HIS A 86 -2.70 -3.55 3.16
C HIS A 86 -4.07 -3.59 3.82
N ARG A 87 -4.16 -3.12 5.08
CA ARG A 87 -5.44 -3.03 5.79
C ARG A 87 -6.39 -2.05 5.11
N TRP A 88 -5.92 -0.88 4.68
CA TRP A 88 -6.74 0.08 3.93
C TRP A 88 -7.24 -0.49 2.62
N VAL A 89 -6.37 -1.14 1.84
CA VAL A 89 -6.77 -1.84 0.61
C VAL A 89 -7.94 -2.78 0.87
N LYS A 90 -7.83 -3.66 1.88
CA LYS A 90 -8.92 -4.59 2.23
C LYS A 90 -10.19 -3.88 2.61
N GLN A 91 -10.09 -2.82 3.42
CA GLN A 91 -11.25 -2.03 3.83
C GLN A 91 -11.95 -1.40 2.61
N PHE A 92 -11.20 -0.83 1.67
CA PHE A 92 -11.77 -0.23 0.47
C PHE A 92 -12.36 -1.27 -0.49
N LEU A 93 -11.70 -2.43 -0.64
CA LEU A 93 -12.21 -3.51 -1.49
C LEU A 93 -13.44 -4.21 -0.89
N ALA A 94 -13.53 -4.31 0.45
CA ALA A 94 -14.63 -4.94 1.16
C ALA A 94 -15.86 -4.04 1.33
N ARG A 95 -15.74 -2.73 1.08
CA ARG A 95 -16.89 -1.81 0.99
C ARG A 95 -17.75 -2.21 -0.21
N ASN A 96 -18.69 -3.11 0.04
CA ASN A 96 -19.89 -3.28 -0.78
C ASN A 96 -20.77 -2.05 -0.52
N LEU A 97 -21.05 -1.26 -1.56
CA LEU A 97 -22.20 -0.36 -1.55
C LEU A 97 -23.47 -1.20 -1.71
#